data_AF-A0A235AEN9-F1
#
_entry.id   AF-A0A235AEN9-F1
#
_cell.length_a   1.000
_cell.length_b   1.000
_cell.length_c   1.000
_cell.angle_alpha   90.00
_cell.angle_beta   90.00
_cell.angle_gamma   90.00
#
_symmetry.space_group_name_H-M   'P 1'
#
loop_
_entity.id
_entity.type
_entity.pdbx_description
1 polymer ?
#
loop_
_entity_poly.entity_id
_entity_poly.type
_entity_poly.pdbx_seq_one_letter_code
_entity_poly.pdbx_strand_id
1 'polypeptide(L)'
;MMSSMQKQRGAMSAVIIAAACAVLAGCSQEVTVENVDGVLWRQVAAFEDPFMSAVHDRSDLTLDAYVHRLASSAQQWDGTDAGAAQLGLEDGGIAMYDVSISAEKVTLSMFVSSGPRRGGDSYGPDELYTCARFTVNADPGPSGGGVNRDAFEECPDALIAVLGDGAAFARVSVFDG
;
A
#
# COMPACT_ATOMS: atom_id res chain seq x y z
N MET A 1 -83.67 2.44 10.87
CA MET A 1 -83.27 3.68 11.58
C MET A 1 -81.80 3.54 11.97
N MET A 2 -80.95 4.44 11.46
CA MET A 2 -79.64 4.92 11.96
C MET A 2 -78.60 3.85 12.37
N SER A 3 -77.53 3.56 11.63
CA SER A 3 -76.35 4.37 11.22
C SER A 3 -75.41 4.76 12.37
N SER A 4 -74.09 4.73 12.05
CA SER A 4 -72.89 4.99 12.88
C SER A 4 -72.29 3.74 13.56
N MET A 5 -71.00 3.39 13.49
CA MET A 5 -69.83 4.26 13.40
C MET A 5 -68.58 3.46 12.94
N GLN A 6 -67.82 4.06 12.01
CA GLN A 6 -66.51 3.64 11.49
C GLN A 6 -65.42 3.68 12.59
N LYS A 7 -64.50 2.70 12.59
CA LYS A 7 -63.10 2.94 13.01
C LYS A 7 -62.12 2.04 12.25
N GLN A 8 -61.57 2.59 11.17
CA GLN A 8 -60.38 2.08 10.49
C GLN A 8 -59.16 2.22 11.41
N ARG A 9 -58.25 1.23 11.36
CA ARG A 9 -56.78 1.38 11.23
C ARG A 9 -56.11 0.04 11.58
N GLY A 10 -55.94 -0.82 10.58
CA GLY A 10 -54.93 -1.88 10.59
C GLY A 10 -53.82 -1.47 9.64
N ALA A 11 -52.70 -1.00 10.17
CA ALA A 11 -51.53 -0.65 9.37
C ALA A 11 -50.86 -1.94 8.88
N MET A 12 -50.91 -2.18 7.55
CA MET A 12 -50.05 -3.15 6.89
C MET A 12 -48.62 -2.62 6.95
N SER A 13 -47.74 -3.26 7.73
CA SER A 13 -46.30 -3.01 7.67
C SER A 13 -45.76 -3.67 6.41
N ALA A 14 -45.48 -2.86 5.39
CA ALA A 14 -44.70 -3.28 4.24
C ALA A 14 -43.24 -3.44 4.68
N VAL A 15 -42.74 -4.69 4.64
CA VAL A 15 -41.31 -4.99 4.76
C VAL A 15 -40.66 -4.56 3.46
N ILE A 16 -39.99 -3.41 3.48
CA ILE A 16 -39.14 -2.96 2.38
C ILE A 16 -37.83 -3.75 2.50
N ILE A 17 -37.67 -4.77 1.67
CA ILE A 17 -36.38 -5.42 1.44
C ILE A 17 -35.57 -4.45 0.59
N ALA A 18 -34.77 -3.60 1.25
CA ALA A 18 -33.76 -2.80 0.58
C ALA A 18 -32.64 -3.74 0.12
N ALA A 19 -32.69 -4.17 -1.14
CA ALA A 19 -31.56 -4.76 -1.81
C ALA A 19 -30.51 -3.66 -1.98
N ALA A 20 -29.51 -3.64 -1.11
CA ALA A 20 -28.34 -2.80 -1.24
C ALA A 20 -27.53 -3.30 -2.43
N CYS A 21 -27.52 -2.54 -3.53
CA CYS A 21 -26.55 -2.70 -4.59
C CYS A 21 -25.16 -2.47 -4.00
N ALA A 22 -24.39 -3.55 -3.81
CA ALA A 22 -22.98 -3.49 -3.49
C ALA A 22 -22.25 -2.89 -4.70
N VAL A 23 -21.92 -1.61 -4.60
CA VAL A 23 -21.01 -0.97 -5.54
C VAL A 23 -19.62 -1.49 -5.20
N LEU A 24 -19.06 -2.32 -6.07
CA LEU A 24 -17.65 -2.73 -6.04
C LEU A 24 -16.77 -1.53 -6.39
N ALA A 25 -16.72 -0.54 -5.49
CA ALA A 25 -15.56 0.34 -5.40
C ALA A 25 -14.65 -0.33 -4.37
N GLY A 26 -13.49 -0.81 -4.83
CA GLY A 26 -12.48 -1.45 -3.99
C GLY A 26 -11.89 -0.46 -2.99
N CYS A 27 -12.66 -0.11 -1.95
CA CYS A 27 -12.12 0.56 -0.79
C CYS A 27 -11.21 -0.44 -0.10
N SER A 28 -9.90 -0.33 -0.34
CA SER A 28 -8.93 -0.97 0.52
C SER A 28 -9.21 -0.55 1.96
N GLN A 29 -9.51 -1.50 2.84
CA GLN A 29 -9.67 -1.20 4.25
C GLN A 29 -8.29 -0.88 4.81
N GLU A 30 -8.10 0.36 5.24
CA GLU A 30 -6.91 0.75 5.97
C GLU A 30 -6.86 0.02 7.31
N VAL A 31 -5.75 -0.65 7.58
CA VAL A 31 -5.48 -1.29 8.87
C VAL A 31 -4.63 -0.36 9.73
N THR A 32 -5.11 -0.08 10.95
CA THR A 32 -4.37 0.73 11.93
C THR A 32 -3.24 -0.07 12.59
N VAL A 33 -2.17 0.64 12.98
CA VAL A 33 -0.95 0.09 13.64
C VAL A 33 -1.28 -0.87 14.79
N GLU A 34 -2.30 -0.57 15.58
CA GLU A 34 -2.70 -1.36 16.75
C GLU A 34 -3.19 -2.78 16.41
N ASN A 35 -3.53 -3.01 15.13
CA ASN A 35 -4.04 -4.29 14.63
C ASN A 35 -3.00 -5.08 13.81
N VAL A 36 -1.74 -4.60 13.76
CA VAL A 36 -0.65 -5.32 13.11
C VAL A 36 0.11 -6.13 14.16
N ASP A 37 0.10 -7.45 14.02
CA ASP A 37 0.91 -8.30 14.90
C ASP A 37 2.41 -8.17 14.58
N GLY A 38 3.25 -8.56 15.55
CA GLY A 38 4.70 -8.44 15.41
C GLY A 38 5.32 -9.36 14.36
N VAL A 39 4.64 -10.40 13.86
CA VAL A 39 5.15 -11.26 12.78
C VAL A 39 5.01 -10.52 11.45
N LEU A 40 3.81 -10.02 11.13
CA LEU A 40 3.57 -9.23 9.92
C LEU A 40 4.48 -8.01 9.85
N TRP A 41 4.63 -7.31 10.98
CA TRP A 41 5.57 -6.19 11.10
C TRP A 41 7.00 -6.56 10.67
N ARG A 42 7.52 -7.68 11.18
CA ARG A 42 8.89 -8.12 10.87
C ARG A 42 9.05 -8.54 9.42
N GLN A 43 7.99 -9.05 8.78
CA GLN A 43 8.02 -9.40 7.36
C GLN A 43 8.16 -8.13 6.50
N VAL A 44 7.36 -7.10 6.77
CA VAL A 44 7.48 -5.82 6.06
C VAL A 44 8.87 -5.21 6.29
N ALA A 45 9.32 -5.12 7.55
CA ALA A 45 10.64 -4.58 7.88
C ALA A 45 11.79 -5.35 7.19
N ALA A 46 11.67 -6.68 7.04
CA ALA A 46 12.70 -7.47 6.35
C ALA A 46 12.88 -7.07 4.86
N PHE A 47 11.83 -6.55 4.23
CA PHE A 47 11.90 -6.01 2.87
C PHE A 47 12.26 -4.52 2.87
N GLU A 48 11.66 -3.71 3.73
CA GLU A 48 11.89 -2.26 3.78
C GLU A 48 13.29 -1.89 4.26
N ASP A 49 13.84 -2.56 5.29
CA ASP A 49 15.11 -2.15 5.92
C ASP A 49 16.28 -2.08 4.93
N PRO A 50 16.54 -3.08 4.06
CA PRO A 50 17.60 -3.00 3.06
C PRO A 50 17.36 -1.90 2.03
N PHE A 51 16.10 -1.65 1.66
CA PHE A 51 15.74 -0.60 0.71
C PHE A 51 15.91 0.79 1.34
N MET A 52 15.39 1.01 2.54
CA MET A 52 15.52 2.26 3.29
C MET A 52 16.98 2.57 3.61
N SER A 53 17.76 1.55 3.97
CA SER A 53 19.21 1.70 4.13
C SER A 53 19.87 2.16 2.84
N ALA A 54 19.53 1.56 1.70
CA ALA A 54 20.08 1.97 0.40
C ALA A 54 19.61 3.37 -0.03
N VAL A 55 18.37 3.74 0.30
CA VAL A 55 17.83 5.08 0.05
C VAL A 55 18.60 6.13 0.85
N HIS A 56 18.89 5.88 2.11
CA HIS A 56 19.61 6.83 2.96
C HIS A 56 21.13 6.81 2.78
N ASP A 57 21.72 5.70 2.30
CA ASP A 57 23.14 5.62 1.98
C ASP A 57 23.42 6.16 0.57
N ARG A 58 23.46 7.48 0.52
CA ARG A 58 23.93 8.25 -0.63
C ARG A 58 25.43 8.55 -0.52
N SER A 59 26.25 7.51 -0.38
CA SER A 59 27.68 7.54 -0.77
C SER A 59 27.91 8.38 -2.04
N ASP A 60 29.12 8.90 -2.29
CA ASP A 60 29.52 9.80 -3.41
C ASP A 60 29.32 9.22 -4.85
N LEU A 61 28.17 8.61 -5.10
CA LEU A 61 27.70 8.01 -6.32
C LEU A 61 27.03 9.08 -7.17
N THR A 62 27.13 8.90 -8.49
CA THR A 62 26.23 9.60 -9.41
C THR A 62 24.79 9.16 -9.16
N LEU A 63 23.82 9.99 -9.55
CA LEU A 63 22.41 9.65 -9.37
C LEU A 63 22.00 8.37 -10.12
N ASP A 64 22.57 8.12 -11.31
CA ASP A 64 22.40 6.85 -12.02
C ASP A 64 22.95 5.65 -11.24
N ALA A 65 24.16 5.77 -10.68
CA ALA A 65 24.76 4.72 -9.88
C ALA A 65 23.97 4.48 -8.57
N TYR A 66 23.38 5.54 -8.02
CA TYR A 66 22.48 5.46 -6.88
C TYR A 66 21.20 4.69 -7.21
N VAL A 67 20.53 4.98 -8.33
CA VAL A 67 19.35 4.20 -8.77
C VAL A 67 19.72 2.75 -9.07
N HIS A 68 20.86 2.50 -9.70
CA HIS A 68 21.33 1.13 -9.94
C HIS A 68 21.56 0.35 -8.64
N ARG A 69 22.05 1.01 -7.59
CA ARG A 69 22.16 0.44 -6.25
C ARG A 69 20.79 0.11 -5.66
N LEU A 70 19.81 1.01 -5.78
CA LEU A 70 18.45 0.76 -5.28
C LEU A 70 17.81 -0.47 -5.92
N ALA A 71 18.09 -0.71 -7.20
CA ALA A 71 17.63 -1.91 -7.92
C ALA A 71 18.21 -3.24 -7.39
N SER A 72 19.16 -3.21 -6.45
CA SER A 72 19.61 -4.42 -5.74
C SER A 72 18.70 -4.82 -4.56
N SER A 73 17.88 -3.89 -4.06
CA SER A 73 16.94 -4.11 -2.94
C SER A 73 15.47 -4.10 -3.39
N ALA A 74 15.20 -3.80 -4.66
CA ALA A 74 13.85 -3.71 -5.22
C ALA A 74 13.83 -4.08 -6.71
N GLN A 75 12.73 -4.65 -7.18
CA GLN A 75 12.52 -4.94 -8.60
C GLN A 75 11.90 -3.73 -9.31
N GLN A 76 12.39 -3.38 -10.50
CA GLN A 76 11.81 -2.30 -11.27
C GLN A 76 10.55 -2.77 -12.02
N TRP A 77 9.42 -2.12 -11.75
CA TRP A 77 8.17 -2.33 -12.48
C TRP A 77 8.07 -1.38 -13.68
N ASP A 78 7.55 -1.89 -14.80
CA ASP A 78 7.43 -1.16 -16.06
C ASP A 78 6.11 -0.37 -16.20
N GLY A 79 5.24 -0.44 -15.19
CA GLY A 79 3.93 0.22 -15.21
C GLY A 79 2.82 -0.58 -15.90
N THR A 80 3.07 -1.84 -16.28
CA THR A 80 2.09 -2.69 -16.96
C THR A 80 1.59 -3.84 -16.08
N ASP A 81 0.35 -4.29 -16.29
CA ASP A 81 -0.21 -5.44 -15.57
C ASP A 81 0.63 -6.71 -15.78
N ALA A 82 1.10 -6.92 -17.01
CA ALA A 82 1.96 -8.06 -17.34
C ALA A 82 3.31 -7.99 -16.60
N GLY A 83 3.87 -6.79 -16.44
CA GLY A 83 5.06 -6.57 -15.63
C GLY A 83 4.80 -6.82 -14.15
N ALA A 84 3.66 -6.37 -13.63
CA ALA A 84 3.29 -6.57 -12.22
C ALA A 84 3.24 -8.06 -11.86
N ALA A 85 2.62 -8.88 -12.72
CA ALA A 85 2.51 -10.33 -12.54
C ALA A 85 3.86 -11.09 -12.60
N GLN A 86 4.94 -10.44 -13.05
CA GLN A 86 6.28 -11.05 -13.12
C GLN A 86 7.15 -10.71 -11.90
N LEU A 87 6.69 -9.81 -11.02
CA LEU A 87 7.47 -9.36 -9.87
C LEU A 87 7.52 -10.40 -8.75
N GLY A 88 6.52 -11.28 -8.64
CA GLY A 88 6.43 -12.23 -7.53
C GLY A 88 6.01 -11.57 -6.21
N LEU A 89 5.26 -10.47 -6.27
CA LEU A 89 4.83 -9.71 -5.08
C LEU A 89 3.88 -10.50 -4.19
N GLU A 90 3.22 -11.53 -4.71
CA GLU A 90 2.40 -12.47 -3.94
C GLU A 90 3.19 -13.25 -2.88
N ASP A 91 4.52 -13.33 -2.99
CA ASP A 91 5.40 -13.92 -1.99
C ASP A 91 6.03 -12.87 -1.05
N GLY A 92 5.68 -11.59 -1.24
CA GLY A 92 6.29 -10.44 -0.59
C GLY A 92 7.49 -9.87 -1.37
N GLY A 93 7.81 -8.60 -1.13
CA GLY A 93 8.91 -7.92 -1.83
C GLY A 93 8.67 -6.44 -2.07
N ILE A 94 9.56 -5.80 -2.84
CA ILE A 94 9.48 -4.38 -3.20
C ILE A 94 9.51 -4.20 -4.71
N ALA A 95 8.53 -3.46 -5.21
CA ALA A 95 8.51 -2.92 -6.56
C ALA A 95 8.87 -1.42 -6.54
N MET A 96 9.79 -1.02 -7.40
CA MET A 96 10.14 0.38 -7.66
C MET A 96 9.58 0.81 -9.02
N TYR A 97 8.97 1.99 -9.09
CA TYR A 97 8.35 2.52 -10.31
C TYR A 97 8.39 4.06 -10.34
N ASP A 98 7.89 4.66 -11.42
CA ASP A 98 7.93 6.12 -11.67
C ASP A 98 9.32 6.75 -11.47
N VAL A 99 10.37 6.00 -11.82
CA VAL A 99 11.75 6.45 -11.64
C VAL A 99 12.05 7.57 -12.63
N SER A 100 12.41 8.73 -12.09
CA SER A 100 12.83 9.89 -12.87
C SER A 100 14.12 10.44 -12.29
N ILE A 101 15.11 10.61 -13.17
CA ILE A 101 16.46 11.06 -12.82
C ILE A 101 16.69 12.39 -13.55
N SER A 102 17.10 13.40 -12.80
CA SER A 102 17.62 14.67 -13.34
C SER A 102 19.03 14.92 -12.84
N ALA A 103 19.66 16.01 -13.25
CA ALA A 103 20.98 16.39 -12.73
C ALA A 103 20.96 16.69 -11.21
N GLU A 104 19.81 17.04 -10.65
CA GLU A 104 19.69 17.60 -9.30
C GLU A 104 18.89 16.71 -8.35
N LYS A 105 18.16 15.71 -8.86
CA LYS A 105 17.35 14.84 -8.02
C LYS A 105 17.00 13.53 -8.70
N VAL A 106 16.65 12.56 -7.87
CA VAL A 106 15.95 11.33 -8.26
C VAL A 106 14.59 11.35 -7.57
N THR A 107 13.55 11.03 -8.33
CA THR A 107 12.24 10.70 -7.76
C THR A 107 11.87 9.28 -8.14
N LEU A 108 11.32 8.52 -7.21
CA LEU A 108 10.84 7.16 -7.44
C LEU A 108 9.67 6.87 -6.52
N SER A 109 8.83 5.94 -6.92
CA SER A 109 7.78 5.37 -6.08
C SER A 109 8.17 3.94 -5.70
N MET A 110 7.76 3.51 -4.51
CA MET A 110 7.93 2.16 -3.99
C MET A 110 6.55 1.58 -3.65
N PHE A 111 6.40 0.29 -3.88
CA PHE A 111 5.34 -0.56 -3.37
C PHE A 111 5.99 -1.72 -2.64
N VAL A 112 5.51 -2.04 -1.44
CA VAL A 112 6.00 -3.18 -0.66
C VAL A 112 4.82 -4.08 -0.31
N SER A 113 5.03 -5.39 -0.40
CA SER A 113 4.14 -6.41 0.14
C SER A 113 4.88 -7.23 1.18
N SER A 114 4.19 -7.59 2.27
CA SER A 114 4.68 -8.54 3.28
C SER A 114 4.72 -9.99 2.78
N GLY A 115 3.98 -10.30 1.72
CA GLY A 115 3.59 -11.65 1.35
C GLY A 115 2.66 -12.29 2.37
N PRO A 116 2.26 -13.56 2.15
CA PRO A 116 1.29 -14.26 2.97
C PRO A 116 1.83 -14.54 4.37
N ARG A 117 0.96 -14.35 5.36
CA ARG A 117 1.25 -14.67 6.75
C ARG A 117 1.44 -16.18 6.94
N ARG A 118 2.60 -16.60 7.45
CA ARG A 118 2.87 -18.01 7.77
C ARG A 118 2.60 -18.28 9.26
N GLY A 119 1.47 -18.93 9.54
CA GLY A 119 1.06 -19.33 10.90
C GLY A 119 -0.18 -18.59 11.39
N GLY A 120 -1.35 -19.24 11.31
CA GLY A 120 -2.54 -18.87 12.10
C GLY A 120 -2.19 -19.06 13.57
N ASP A 121 -2.39 -18.09 14.45
CA ASP A 121 -3.70 -17.63 14.89
C ASP A 121 -3.60 -16.17 15.36
N SER A 122 -4.22 -15.19 14.70
CA SER A 122 -4.43 -13.83 15.27
C SER A 122 -5.40 -13.00 14.43
N TYR A 123 -6.06 -12.05 15.10
CA TYR A 123 -6.81 -10.95 14.48
C TYR A 123 -5.88 -10.12 13.57
N GLY A 124 -6.23 -9.91 12.31
CA GLY A 124 -5.48 -9.09 11.36
C GLY A 124 -5.68 -9.54 9.90
N PRO A 125 -5.16 -8.77 8.92
CA PRO A 125 -5.13 -9.19 7.52
C PRO A 125 -4.10 -10.30 7.27
N ASP A 126 -4.30 -11.07 6.19
CA ASP A 126 -3.41 -12.17 5.81
C ASP A 126 -2.13 -11.70 5.09
N GLU A 127 -2.15 -10.47 4.59
CA GLU A 127 -1.06 -9.81 3.89
C GLU A 127 -1.22 -8.30 4.06
N LEU A 128 -0.10 -7.57 4.16
CA LEU A 128 -0.07 -6.12 4.19
C LEU A 128 0.68 -5.57 2.99
N TYR A 129 0.22 -4.43 2.50
CA TYR A 129 0.95 -3.65 1.51
C TYR A 129 0.94 -2.16 1.82
N THR A 130 1.97 -1.47 1.32
CA THR A 130 2.03 -0.01 1.35
C THR A 130 2.78 0.55 0.15
N CYS A 131 2.67 1.85 -0.07
CA CYS A 131 3.39 2.54 -1.11
C CYS A 131 3.74 3.98 -0.70
N ALA A 132 4.85 4.47 -1.22
CA ALA A 132 5.32 5.82 -0.98
C ALA A 132 6.16 6.33 -2.15
N ARG A 133 6.28 7.65 -2.25
CA ARG A 133 7.23 8.31 -3.14
C ARG A 133 8.42 8.83 -2.36
N PHE A 134 9.58 8.64 -2.96
CA PHE A 134 10.84 9.17 -2.48
C PHE A 134 11.32 10.25 -3.43
N THR A 135 11.81 11.34 -2.84
CA THR A 135 12.56 12.37 -3.55
C THR A 135 13.93 12.47 -2.91
N VAL A 136 14.96 12.17 -3.70
CA VAL A 136 16.36 12.19 -3.28
C VAL A 136 17.04 13.35 -3.98
N ASN A 137 17.42 14.36 -3.23
CA ASN A 137 18.07 15.54 -3.80
C ASN A 137 19.58 15.32 -3.87
N ALA A 138 20.17 15.75 -4.98
CA ALA A 138 21.58 15.57 -5.29
C ALA A 138 22.53 16.47 -4.46
N ASP A 139 21.99 17.22 -3.50
CA ASP A 139 22.42 18.58 -3.15
C ASP A 139 23.95 18.83 -3.10
N PRO A 140 24.43 19.88 -3.79
CA PRO A 140 25.77 20.46 -3.62
C PRO A 140 25.90 21.53 -2.49
N GLY A 141 24.87 21.77 -1.66
CA GLY A 141 24.85 22.80 -0.60
C GLY A 141 25.25 22.37 0.83
N PRO A 142 25.48 23.32 1.76
CA PRO A 142 25.98 23.07 3.13
C PRO A 142 24.97 22.37 4.06
N SER A 143 23.72 22.23 3.64
CA SER A 143 22.67 21.46 4.32
C SER A 143 22.75 19.95 4.07
N GLY A 144 23.55 19.50 3.10
CA GLY A 144 23.65 18.10 2.69
C GLY A 144 22.41 17.65 1.92
N GLY A 145 22.61 16.83 0.87
CA GLY A 145 21.49 16.21 0.16
C GLY A 145 20.56 15.46 1.12
N GLY A 146 19.26 15.55 0.87
CA GLY A 146 18.23 14.93 1.71
C GLY A 146 17.34 13.97 0.94
N VAL A 147 16.83 12.96 1.66
CA VAL A 147 15.76 12.07 1.22
C VAL A 147 14.45 12.58 1.84
N ASN A 148 13.46 12.86 1.02
CA ASN A 148 12.08 13.05 1.46
C ASN A 148 11.24 11.82 1.10
N ARG A 149 10.32 11.43 1.99
CA ARG A 149 9.36 10.35 1.77
C ARG A 149 7.95 10.87 1.95
N ASP A 150 7.17 10.80 0.88
CA ASP A 150 5.76 11.18 0.84
C ASP A 150 4.91 9.89 0.77
N ALA A 151 4.16 9.60 1.84
CA ALA A 151 3.26 8.44 1.85
C ALA A 151 2.05 8.67 0.94
N PHE A 152 1.66 7.66 0.16
CA PHE A 152 0.44 7.68 -0.62
C PHE A 152 -0.71 7.01 0.13
N GLU A 153 -1.93 7.46 -0.12
CA GLU A 153 -3.15 6.78 0.34
C GLU A 153 -3.68 5.78 -0.71
N GLU A 154 -3.20 5.86 -1.95
CA GLU A 154 -3.63 5.00 -3.06
C GLU A 154 -2.40 4.39 -3.76
N CYS A 155 -2.33 3.06 -3.74
CA CYS A 155 -1.29 2.30 -4.44
C CYS A 155 -1.78 1.88 -5.84
N PRO A 156 -0.87 1.62 -6.80
CA PRO A 156 -1.28 1.24 -8.15
C PRO A 156 -2.11 -0.05 -8.17
N ASP A 157 -3.31 0.00 -8.76
CA ASP A 157 -4.23 -1.15 -8.83
C ASP A 157 -3.58 -2.40 -9.43
N ALA A 158 -2.72 -2.25 -10.43
CA ALA A 158 -2.01 -3.37 -11.07
C ALA A 158 -1.10 -4.14 -10.10
N LEU A 159 -0.48 -3.44 -9.13
CA LEU A 159 0.36 -4.06 -8.11
C LEU A 159 -0.47 -4.63 -6.95
N ILE A 160 -1.64 -4.05 -6.67
CA ILE A 160 -2.59 -4.61 -5.69
C ILE A 160 -3.22 -5.89 -6.24
N ALA A 161 -3.55 -5.92 -7.53
CA ALA A 161 -4.27 -7.02 -8.18
C ALA A 161 -3.48 -8.34 -8.23
N VAL A 162 -2.17 -8.31 -8.01
CA VAL A 162 -1.32 -9.51 -7.94
C VAL A 162 -1.19 -10.09 -6.53
N LEU A 163 -1.68 -9.39 -5.51
CA LEU A 163 -1.60 -9.83 -4.12
C LEU A 163 -2.64 -10.90 -3.79
N GLY A 164 -2.47 -11.55 -2.64
CA GLY A 164 -3.42 -12.53 -2.14
C GLY A 164 -4.78 -11.93 -1.76
N ASP A 165 -5.82 -12.75 -1.83
CA ASP A 165 -7.12 -12.40 -1.26
C ASP A 165 -6.96 -12.09 0.24
N GLY A 166 -7.45 -10.93 0.68
CA GLY A 166 -7.31 -10.49 2.07
C GLY A 166 -6.09 -9.59 2.35
N ALA A 167 -5.33 -9.22 1.31
CA ALA A 167 -4.32 -8.16 1.41
C ALA A 167 -4.97 -6.81 1.79
N ALA A 168 -4.38 -6.13 2.77
CA ALA A 168 -4.89 -4.84 3.26
C ALA A 168 -3.82 -3.75 3.20
N PHE A 169 -4.27 -2.52 2.92
CA PHE A 169 -3.39 -1.36 2.94
C PHE A 169 -3.04 -0.97 4.38
N ALA A 170 -1.77 -0.70 4.62
CA ALA A 170 -1.27 -0.04 5.81
C ALA A 170 -0.52 1.23 5.40
N ARG A 171 -0.73 2.37 6.08
CA ARG A 171 0.05 3.57 5.78
C ARG A 171 1.53 3.34 6.08
N VAL A 172 2.41 3.96 5.29
CA VAL A 172 3.86 3.89 5.50
C VAL A 172 4.27 4.34 6.92
N SER A 173 3.55 5.29 7.52
CA SER A 173 3.82 5.78 8.89
C SER A 173 3.59 4.72 9.96
N VAL A 174 2.86 3.64 9.64
CA VAL A 174 2.76 2.48 10.51
C VAL A 174 4.16 1.93 10.75
N PHE A 175 5.05 1.97 9.75
CA PHE A 175 6.37 1.33 9.69
C PHE A 175 7.55 2.12 10.30
N ASP A 176 7.28 3.30 10.87
CA ASP A 176 8.34 4.22 11.34
C ASP A 176 8.87 3.94 12.75
N GLY A 177 8.25 3.00 13.48
CA GLY A 177 8.61 2.64 14.85
C GLY A 177 7.92 3.48 15.93
#